data_AF-A0A285EEN2-F1
#
_entry.id   AF-A0A285EEN2-F1
#
_cell.length_a   1.000
_cell.length_b   1.000
_cell.length_c   1.000
_cell.angle_alpha   90.00
_cell.angle_beta   90.00
_cell.angle_gamma   90.00
#
_symmetry.space_group_name_H-M   'P 1'
#
loop_
_entity.id
_entity.type
_entity.pdbx_description
1 polymer ?
#
loop_
_entity_poly.entity_id
_entity_poly.type
_entity_poly.pdbx_seq_one_letter_code
_entity_poly.pdbx_strand_id
1 'polypeptide(L)'
;MSRAGRRADALVMSTHTLASTVVAARSRAHGPTAALWHAVEVHRPTAELDGACELTLCGSLARVQVEQPWPATSRDVCPTCVVLSR
;
A
#
# COMPACT_ATOMS: atom_id res chain seq x y z
N MET A 1 36.21 -45.05 -8.48
CA MET A 1 36.88 -44.26 -7.42
C MET A 1 36.93 -42.81 -7.86
N SER A 2 36.25 -41.93 -7.11
CA SER A 2 36.42 -40.46 -7.03
C SER A 2 36.03 -39.61 -8.26
N ARG A 3 35.36 -38.44 -8.15
CA ARG A 3 34.63 -37.76 -7.07
C ARG A 3 33.80 -36.65 -7.76
N ALA A 4 32.54 -36.51 -7.37
CA ALA A 4 31.61 -35.51 -7.88
C ALA A 4 32.10 -34.07 -7.64
N GLY A 5 32.14 -33.26 -8.69
CA GLY A 5 32.29 -31.81 -8.61
C GLY A 5 30.93 -31.15 -8.42
N ARG A 6 30.47 -31.01 -7.18
CA ARG A 6 29.30 -30.18 -6.85
C ARG A 6 29.68 -28.72 -7.05
N ARG A 7 29.18 -28.10 -8.12
CA ARG A 7 29.11 -26.63 -8.23
C ARG A 7 28.06 -26.18 -7.20
N ALA A 8 28.51 -25.50 -6.16
CA ALA A 8 27.64 -24.78 -5.26
C ALA A 8 27.14 -23.55 -6.03
N ASP A 9 25.96 -23.70 -6.63
CA ASP A 9 25.19 -22.58 -7.18
C ASP A 9 24.71 -21.75 -5.99
N ALA A 10 25.42 -20.64 -5.74
CA ALA A 10 25.09 -19.73 -4.68
C ALA A 10 23.77 -19.04 -5.05
N LEU A 11 22.68 -19.50 -4.43
CA LEU A 11 21.39 -18.86 -4.46
C LEU A 11 21.53 -17.46 -3.85
N VAL A 12 21.81 -16.47 -4.70
CA VAL A 12 21.76 -15.05 -4.33
C VAL A 12 20.32 -14.76 -3.96
N MET A 13 20.03 -14.63 -2.67
CA MET A 13 18.78 -14.02 -2.19
C MET A 13 18.81 -12.55 -2.61
N SER A 14 18.28 -12.28 -3.81
CA SER A 14 18.02 -10.92 -4.27
C SER A 14 17.02 -10.28 -3.32
N THR A 15 17.53 -9.49 -2.37
CA THR A 15 16.74 -8.60 -1.53
C THR A 15 16.15 -7.52 -2.44
N HIS A 16 14.99 -7.79 -3.02
CA HIS A 16 14.21 -6.78 -3.72
C HIS A 16 13.65 -5.84 -2.66
N THR A 17 14.20 -4.64 -2.57
CA THR A 17 13.55 -3.55 -1.84
C THR A 17 12.30 -3.18 -2.64
N LEU A 18 11.15 -3.74 -2.27
CA LEU A 18 9.87 -3.33 -2.80
C LEU A 18 9.58 -1.94 -2.23
N ALA A 19 9.85 -0.90 -3.02
CA ALA A 19 9.44 0.45 -2.68
C ALA A 19 7.90 0.51 -2.76
N SER A 20 7.23 0.32 -1.62
CA SER A 20 5.78 0.49 -1.54
C SER A 20 5.40 1.96 -1.77
N THR A 21 4.39 2.20 -2.59
CA THR A 21 3.84 3.54 -2.81
C THR A 21 2.55 3.71 -2.01
N VAL A 22 2.24 4.93 -1.56
CA VAL A 22 0.99 5.23 -0.84
C VAL A 22 0.07 6.06 -1.73
N VAL A 23 -1.21 5.69 -1.79
CA VAL A 23 -2.27 6.44 -2.51
C VAL A 23 -3.40 6.84 -1.57
N ALA A 24 -4.20 7.83 -1.96
CA ALA A 24 -5.37 8.24 -1.19
C ALA A 24 -6.60 7.38 -1.51
N ALA A 25 -7.43 7.17 -0.50
CA ALA A 25 -8.71 6.49 -0.59
C ALA A 25 -9.78 7.18 0.25
N ARG A 26 -11.03 7.24 -0.22
CA ARG A 26 -12.18 7.79 0.53
C ARG A 26 -12.97 6.65 1.18
N SER A 27 -13.22 6.74 2.48
CA SER A 27 -13.99 5.70 3.18
C SER A 27 -15.42 5.54 2.60
N ARG A 28 -15.95 4.31 2.68
CA ARG A 28 -17.37 4.00 2.39
C ARG A 28 -18.10 3.43 3.61
N ALA A 29 -17.41 3.19 4.72
CA ALA A 29 -18.00 2.55 5.88
C ALA A 29 -18.83 3.55 6.69
N HIS A 30 -19.99 3.13 7.22
CA HIS A 30 -20.78 3.94 8.14
C HIS A 30 -20.03 4.07 9.48
N GLY A 31 -19.89 5.30 9.99
CA GLY A 31 -19.16 5.59 11.23
C GLY A 31 -18.47 6.96 11.20
N PRO A 32 -17.77 7.35 12.28
CA PRO A 32 -17.18 8.69 12.42
C PRO A 32 -16.06 8.99 11.40
N THR A 33 -15.52 7.97 10.72
CA THR A 33 -14.46 8.12 9.70
C THR A 33 -14.98 7.99 8.27
N ALA A 34 -16.28 7.81 8.06
CA ALA A 34 -16.91 7.65 6.74
C ALA A 34 -16.55 8.77 5.76
N ALA A 35 -16.40 9.98 6.29
CA ALA A 35 -16.08 11.18 5.54
C ALA A 35 -14.58 11.52 5.58
N LEU A 36 -13.67 10.58 5.85
CA LEU A 36 -12.23 10.85 5.85
C LEU A 36 -11.51 10.20 4.65
N TRP A 37 -10.40 10.82 4.25
CA TRP A 37 -9.39 10.27 3.36
C TRP A 37 -8.40 9.44 4.17
N HIS A 38 -8.04 8.30 3.62
CA HIS A 38 -7.14 7.32 4.22
C HIS A 38 -5.99 6.98 3.28
N ALA A 39 -4.86 6.60 3.88
CA ALA A 39 -3.70 6.07 3.18
C ALA A 39 -3.93 4.59 2.86
N VAL A 40 -3.64 4.20 1.63
CA VAL A 40 -3.56 2.79 1.20
C VAL A 40 -2.14 2.52 0.74
N GLU A 41 -1.49 1.51 1.31
CA GLU A 41 -0.22 0.99 0.81
C GLU A 41 -0.48 0.16 -0.44
N VAL A 42 0.28 0.43 -1.50
CA VAL A 42 0.07 -0.12 -2.83
C VAL A 42 1.27 -0.96 -3.24
N HIS A 43 0.99 -2.22 -3.57
CA HIS A 43 1.97 -3.19 -4.09
C HIS A 43 1.68 -3.66 -5.52
N ARG A 44 0.65 -3.10 -6.16
CA ARG A 44 0.22 -3.42 -7.53
C ARG A 44 0.00 -2.14 -8.34
N PRO A 45 -0.07 -2.19 -9.69
CA PRO A 45 -0.26 -0.99 -10.51
C PRO A 45 -1.52 -0.20 -10.12
N THR A 46 -1.42 1.12 -10.10
CA THR A 46 -2.52 2.02 -9.70
C THR A 46 -3.75 1.90 -10.61
N ALA A 47 -3.56 1.58 -11.89
CA ALA A 47 -4.66 1.32 -12.83
C ALA A 47 -5.57 0.16 -12.39
N GLU A 48 -5.07 -0.78 -11.58
CA GLU A 48 -5.87 -1.88 -11.04
C GLU A 48 -6.56 -1.54 -9.72
N LEU A 49 -6.19 -0.42 -9.11
CA LEU A 49 -6.69 0.04 -7.82
C LEU A 49 -7.70 1.16 -7.93
N ASP A 50 -7.74 1.90 -9.04
CA ASP A 50 -8.66 3.02 -9.15
C ASP A 50 -10.11 2.58 -9.00
N GLY A 51 -10.78 3.14 -8.00
CA GLY A 51 -12.14 2.74 -7.62
C GLY A 51 -12.25 1.39 -6.91
N ALA A 52 -11.18 0.64 -6.67
CA ALA A 52 -11.22 -0.58 -5.85
C ALA A 52 -11.42 -0.25 -4.36
N CYS A 53 -12.03 -1.17 -3.61
CA CYS A 53 -12.09 -1.07 -2.15
C CYS A 53 -10.89 -1.80 -1.56
N GLU A 54 -10.03 -1.09 -0.83
CA GLU A 54 -8.80 -1.62 -0.25
C GLU A 54 -8.74 -1.38 1.26
N LEU A 55 -7.89 -2.16 1.93
CA LEU A 55 -7.58 -1.96 3.35
C LEU A 55 -6.60 -0.78 3.50
N THR A 56 -6.96 0.14 4.38
CA THR A 56 -6.16 1.33 4.69
C THR A 56 -5.17 1.05 5.81
N LEU A 57 -4.14 1.90 5.96
CA LEU A 57 -3.14 1.77 7.02
C LEU A 57 -3.74 1.73 8.44
N CYS A 58 -4.86 2.41 8.67
CA CYS A 58 -5.56 2.41 9.96
C CYS A 58 -6.57 1.25 10.12
N GLY A 59 -6.63 0.31 9.17
CA GLY A 59 -7.52 -0.85 9.19
C GLY A 59 -8.96 -0.59 8.71
N SER A 60 -9.28 0.60 8.21
CA SER A 60 -10.59 0.88 7.60
C SER A 60 -10.63 0.42 6.12
N LEU A 61 -11.82 0.08 5.61
CA LEU A 61 -12.03 -0.16 4.18
C LEU A 61 -12.41 1.14 3.47
N ALA A 62 -11.67 1.48 2.42
CA ALA A 62 -11.88 2.70 1.65
C ALA A 62 -11.74 2.46 0.15
N ARG A 63 -12.41 3.29 -0.64
CA ARG A 63 -12.27 3.27 -2.10
C ARG A 63 -11.09 4.12 -2.52
N VAL A 64 -10.12 3.52 -3.21
CA VAL A 64 -8.95 4.21 -3.75
C VAL A 64 -9.38 5.21 -4.83
N GLN A 65 -8.74 6.38 -4.82
CA GLN A 65 -8.82 7.38 -5.87
C GLN A 65 -7.40 7.78 -6.27
N VAL A 66 -6.91 7.23 -7.38
CA VAL A 66 -5.48 7.34 -7.75
C VAL A 66 -5.09 8.74 -8.24
N GLU A 67 -6.07 9.52 -8.70
CA GLU A 67 -5.88 10.93 -9.09
C GLU A 67 -5.66 11.85 -7.88
N GLN A 68 -6.03 11.40 -6.68
CA GLN A 68 -5.79 12.12 -5.45
C GLN A 68 -4.48 11.61 -4.80
N PRO A 69 -3.37 12.39 -4.84
CA PRO A 69 -2.16 12.00 -4.15
C PRO A 69 -2.39 11.93 -2.64
N TRP A 70 -1.63 11.08 -1.96
CA TRP A 70 -1.58 11.03 -0.50
C TRP A 70 -0.42 11.91 0.02
N PRO A 71 -0.62 12.72 1.09
CA PRO A 71 -1.90 12.99 1.74
C PRO A 71 -2.82 13.84 0.85
N ALA A 72 -4.13 13.58 0.94
CA ALA A 72 -5.10 14.40 0.23
C ALA A 72 -5.04 15.85 0.73
N THR A 73 -5.16 16.82 -0.17
CA THR A 73 -5.09 18.27 0.15
C THR A 73 -6.32 18.79 0.90
N SER A 74 -7.29 17.94 1.24
CA SER A 74 -8.49 18.32 1.98
C SER A 74 -8.23 18.32 3.50
N ARG A 75 -9.18 18.89 4.26
CA ARG A 75 -9.15 18.87 5.75
C ARG A 75 -9.66 17.56 6.34
N ASP A 76 -10.27 16.72 5.53
CA ASP A 76 -10.92 15.49 5.96
C ASP A 76 -9.94 14.31 5.87
N VAL A 77 -8.76 14.39 6.49
CA VAL A 77 -7.73 13.33 6.41
C VAL A 77 -7.65 12.58 7.73
N CYS A 78 -7.61 11.25 7.67
CA CYS A 78 -7.48 10.42 8.86
C CYS A 78 -6.12 10.66 9.55
N PRO A 79 -6.09 11.16 10.81
CA PRO A 79 -4.85 11.51 11.48
C PRO A 79 -3.96 10.29 11.73
N THR A 80 -4.55 9.12 11.98
CA THR A 80 -3.81 7.85 12.13
C THR A 80 -3.06 7.50 10.85
N CYS A 81 -3.71 7.60 9.69
CA CYS A 81 -3.07 7.35 8.39
C CYS A 81 -1.94 8.36 8.10
N VAL A 82 -2.07 9.62 8.52
CA VAL A 82 -1.00 10.63 8.35
C VAL A 82 0.24 10.26 9.16
N VAL A 83 0.07 9.68 10.35
CA VAL A 83 1.20 9.22 11.18
C VAL A 83 1.84 7.95 10.61
N LEU A 84 1.03 6.98 10.18
CA LEU A 84 1.51 5.67 9.70
C LEU A 84 2.13 5.67 8.30
N SER A 85 1.90 6.72 7.50
CA SER A 85 2.40 6.81 6.12
C SER A 85 3.71 7.59 5.96
N ARG A 86 4.35 7.96 7.07
CA ARG A 86 5.67 8.60 7.12
C ARG A 86 6.75 7.54 7.17
#